data_AF-A0A1V4SHU7-F1
#
_entry.id   AF-A0A1V4SHU7-F1
#
_cell.length_a   1.000
_cell.length_b   1.000
_cell.length_c   1.000
_cell.angle_alpha   90.00
_cell.angle_beta   90.00
_cell.angle_gamma   90.00
#
_symmetry.space_group_name_H-M   'P 1'
#
loop_
_entity.id
_entity.type
_entity.pdbx_description
1 polymer ?
#
loop_
_entity_poly.entity_id
_entity_poly.type
_entity_poly.pdbx_seq_one_letter_code
_entity_poly.pdbx_strand_id
1 'polypeptide(L)'
;MGTRKSSRTDIPLFERKELTNKLKLIINERSSGIGIVGVASIDRFENSPKGHGPRDFISDANAVVVLGLPILDGVADYANYEMKDSEIVTDEDIYVGKDGIKRIYNPRLALQNQVNLRSAHEALNMEIQILSIYAGAFLENEGYKSLVMPTTYGTTFSWQMNVDKDYPRNVKGIGQFSHRHAAVAAGLGSFGLNNLLLTPNWGPRNRFTTIITRAPLIADELTNISSCLGEKCSKCIDSCCAKAFGDVFEFEASGVKQKMAKFDHLKCEGAYGLCKRACISSCPVGSF
;
A
#
# COMPACT_ATOMS: atom_id res chain seq x y z
N MET A 1 31.73 -18.32 -6.79
CA MET A 1 32.28 -17.88 -5.49
C MET A 1 32.07 -16.37 -5.39
N GLY A 2 30.95 -15.94 -4.81
CA GLY A 2 30.69 -14.51 -4.60
C GLY A 2 31.49 -14.04 -3.40
N THR A 3 32.40 -13.09 -3.61
CA THR A 3 33.06 -12.37 -2.51
C THR A 3 31.99 -11.75 -1.62
N ARG A 4 32.04 -12.09 -0.33
CA ARG A 4 31.18 -11.51 0.71
C ARG A 4 31.46 -10.01 0.68
N LYS A 5 30.62 -9.19 0.03
CA LYS A 5 30.78 -7.74 0.08
C LYS A 5 30.80 -7.32 1.56
N SER A 6 31.73 -6.42 1.83
CA SER A 6 32.11 -5.91 3.15
C SER A 6 30.91 -5.36 3.92
N SER A 7 31.05 -5.20 5.23
CA SER A 7 29.98 -4.70 6.09
C SER A 7 29.54 -3.30 5.61
N ARG A 8 28.31 -2.88 5.93
CA ARG A 8 27.75 -1.57 5.50
C ARG A 8 28.66 -0.37 5.82
N THR A 9 29.49 -0.49 6.85
CA THR A 9 30.46 0.52 7.30
C THR A 9 31.75 0.56 6.48
N ASP A 10 32.05 -0.49 5.73
CA ASP A 10 33.29 -0.62 4.96
C ASP A 10 33.20 0.02 3.56
N ILE A 11 32.00 0.44 3.14
CA ILE A 11 31.76 1.05 1.84
C ILE A 11 31.72 2.58 2.00
N PRO A 12 32.55 3.34 1.26
CA PRO A 12 32.61 4.79 1.36
C PRO A 12 31.24 5.47 1.21
N LEU A 13 31.00 6.53 1.98
CA LEU A 13 29.73 7.26 1.97
C LEU A 13 29.35 7.78 0.58
N PHE A 14 30.34 8.20 -0.23
CA PHE A 14 30.11 8.67 -1.59
C PHE A 14 29.53 7.57 -2.50
N GLU A 15 30.09 6.36 -2.47
CA GLU A 15 29.60 5.22 -3.25
C GLU A 15 28.17 4.82 -2.83
N ARG A 16 27.89 4.86 -1.52
CA ARG A 16 26.54 4.58 -0.98
C ARG A 16 25.52 5.61 -1.47
N LYS A 17 25.90 6.89 -1.49
CA LYS A 17 25.06 7.98 -2.03
C LYS A 17 24.82 7.79 -3.52
N GLU A 18 25.86 7.48 -4.29
CA GLU A 18 25.75 7.24 -5.73
C GLU A 18 24.82 6.07 -6.05
N LEU A 19 24.98 4.93 -5.37
CA LEU A 19 24.11 3.76 -5.50
C LEU A 19 22.64 4.10 -5.17
N THR A 20 22.42 4.84 -4.09
CA THR A 20 21.07 5.26 -3.67
C THR A 20 20.43 6.19 -4.70
N ASN A 21 21.20 7.15 -5.23
CA ASN A 21 20.72 8.09 -6.25
C ASN A 21 20.38 7.38 -7.56
N LYS A 22 21.23 6.45 -8.02
CA LYS A 22 20.96 5.63 -9.22
C LYS A 22 19.68 4.82 -9.08
N LEU A 23 19.47 4.16 -7.94
CA LEU A 23 18.24 3.43 -7.64
C LEU A 23 17.00 4.32 -7.75
N LYS A 24 17.04 5.49 -7.10
CA LYS A 24 15.92 6.45 -7.12
C LYS A 24 15.67 7.00 -8.53
N LEU A 25 16.72 7.28 -9.29
CA LEU A 25 16.63 7.78 -10.65
C LEU A 25 15.94 6.76 -11.58
N ILE A 26 16.31 5.48 -11.50
CA ILE A 26 15.67 4.41 -12.30
C ILE A 26 14.16 4.35 -12.04
N ILE A 27 13.75 4.44 -10.78
CA ILE A 27 12.33 4.42 -10.40
C ILE A 27 11.63 5.68 -10.92
N ASN A 28 12.25 6.84 -10.75
CA ASN A 28 11.70 8.11 -11.20
C ASN A 28 11.50 8.14 -12.73
N GLU A 29 12.51 7.74 -13.50
CA GLU A 29 12.44 7.70 -14.97
C GLU A 29 11.37 6.72 -15.46
N ARG A 30 11.37 5.49 -14.94
CA ARG A 30 10.42 4.46 -15.37
C ARG A 30 8.98 4.78 -14.98
N SER A 31 8.78 5.47 -13.87
CA SER A 31 7.47 5.95 -13.45
C SER A 31 7.10 7.31 -14.03
N SER A 32 7.87 7.86 -14.99
CA SER A 32 7.60 9.21 -15.53
C SER A 32 7.44 10.30 -14.44
N GLY A 33 8.18 10.17 -13.34
CA GLY A 33 8.18 11.11 -12.22
C GLY A 33 7.03 10.98 -11.21
N ILE A 34 6.08 10.06 -11.41
CA ILE A 34 4.96 9.89 -10.47
C ILE A 34 5.26 8.92 -9.30
N GLY A 35 6.33 8.13 -9.42
CA GLY A 35 6.73 7.18 -8.39
C GLY A 35 7.39 7.86 -7.20
N ILE A 36 6.92 7.51 -6.00
CA ILE A 36 7.59 7.88 -4.75
C ILE A 36 8.49 6.73 -4.30
N VAL A 37 9.69 7.08 -3.82
CA VAL A 37 10.66 6.10 -3.33
C VAL A 37 11.28 6.59 -2.02
N GLY A 38 11.23 5.73 -1.02
CA GLY A 38 11.83 5.97 0.28
C GLY A 38 12.76 4.84 0.67
N VAL A 39 13.82 5.16 1.40
CA VAL A 39 14.78 4.19 1.94
C VAL A 39 14.80 4.25 3.46
N ALA A 40 14.62 3.10 4.10
CA ALA A 40 14.74 2.94 5.54
C ALA A 40 16.03 2.18 5.89
N SER A 41 16.72 2.63 6.94
CA SER A 41 17.80 1.87 7.58
C SER A 41 17.23 0.63 8.25
N ILE A 42 17.96 -0.49 8.26
CA ILE A 42 17.52 -1.70 8.96
C ILE A 42 17.28 -1.48 10.47
N ASP A 43 18.02 -0.54 11.07
CA ASP A 43 17.92 -0.19 12.49
C ASP A 43 16.54 0.36 12.88
N ARG A 44 15.77 0.88 11.90
CA ARG A 44 14.39 1.38 12.12
C ARG A 44 13.36 0.28 12.35
N PHE A 45 13.78 -0.98 12.27
CA PHE A 45 12.95 -2.17 12.41
C PHE A 45 13.28 -3.01 13.64
N GLU A 46 14.15 -2.54 14.55
CA GLU A 46 14.55 -3.28 15.77
C GLU A 46 13.36 -3.71 16.64
N ASN A 47 12.32 -2.87 16.71
CA ASN A 47 11.10 -3.14 17.49
C ASN A 47 10.00 -3.85 16.68
N SER A 48 10.31 -4.39 15.49
CA SER A 48 9.33 -5.13 14.70
C SER A 48 8.88 -6.39 15.44
N PRO A 49 7.61 -6.82 15.28
CA PRO A 49 7.16 -8.09 15.82
C PRO A 49 8.04 -9.24 15.33
N LYS A 50 8.32 -10.20 16.21
CA LYS A 50 9.12 -11.39 15.88
C LYS A 50 8.54 -12.11 14.65
N GLY A 51 9.36 -12.37 13.63
CA GLY A 51 8.94 -13.03 12.40
C GLY A 51 8.36 -12.06 11.34
N HIS A 52 8.32 -10.76 11.61
CA HIS A 52 7.78 -9.74 10.73
C HIS A 52 8.76 -8.60 10.42
N GLY A 53 10.00 -8.68 10.91
CA GLY A 53 11.06 -7.74 10.60
C GLY A 53 11.79 -8.08 9.30
N PRO A 54 12.53 -7.14 8.67
CA PRO A 54 13.19 -7.41 7.40
C PRO A 54 14.29 -8.50 7.51
N ARG A 55 14.93 -8.62 8.68
CA ARG A 55 15.93 -9.66 8.95
C ARG A 55 15.35 -11.07 9.11
N ASP A 56 14.04 -11.21 9.30
CA ASP A 56 13.38 -12.52 9.24
C ASP A 56 13.35 -13.06 7.78
N PHE A 57 13.46 -12.18 6.78
CA PHE A 57 13.53 -12.54 5.36
C PHE A 57 14.97 -12.62 4.83
N ILE A 58 15.80 -11.61 5.14
CA ILE A 58 17.22 -11.57 4.81
C ILE A 58 18.00 -11.23 6.08
N SER A 59 18.56 -12.25 6.73
CA SER A 59 19.24 -12.13 8.05
C SER A 59 20.26 -11.00 8.20
N ASP A 60 20.95 -10.64 7.12
CA ASP A 60 21.96 -9.59 7.03
C ASP A 60 21.53 -8.40 6.15
N ALA A 61 20.22 -8.13 6.09
CA ALA A 61 19.69 -6.93 5.43
C ALA A 61 20.27 -5.65 6.04
N ASN A 62 20.51 -4.67 5.17
CA ASN A 62 21.04 -3.35 5.51
C ASN A 62 20.01 -2.23 5.31
N ALA A 63 19.07 -2.41 4.38
CA ALA A 63 18.08 -1.40 4.04
C ALA A 63 16.76 -2.02 3.55
N VAL A 64 15.72 -1.21 3.64
CA VAL A 64 14.40 -1.48 3.09
C VAL A 64 14.03 -0.34 2.16
N VAL A 65 13.76 -0.64 0.89
CA VAL A 65 13.32 0.33 -0.12
C VAL A 65 11.82 0.21 -0.28
N VAL A 66 11.10 1.32 -0.16
CA VAL A 66 9.66 1.37 -0.36
C VAL A 66 9.37 2.16 -1.62
N LEU A 67 8.60 1.57 -2.53
CA LEU A 67 8.12 2.21 -3.74
C LEU A 67 6.62 2.47 -3.56
N GLY A 68 6.14 3.60 -4.07
CA GLY A 68 4.72 3.94 -4.12
C GLY A 68 4.30 4.51 -5.46
N LEU A 69 3.06 4.21 -5.88
CA LEU A 69 2.40 4.87 -7.00
C LEU A 69 1.07 5.47 -6.54
N PRO A 70 0.73 6.68 -7.02
CA PRO A 70 -0.54 7.32 -6.70
C PRO A 70 -1.70 6.67 -7.44
N ILE A 71 -2.88 6.68 -6.80
CA ILE A 71 -4.15 6.45 -7.46
C ILE A 71 -4.59 7.78 -8.06
N LEU A 72 -4.88 7.80 -9.36
CA LEU A 72 -5.35 9.00 -10.06
C LEU A 72 -6.67 9.49 -9.45
N ASP A 73 -6.82 10.81 -9.29
CA ASP A 73 -7.99 11.42 -8.66
C ASP A 73 -9.29 11.05 -9.37
N GLY A 74 -9.30 11.07 -10.71
CA GLY A 74 -10.48 10.66 -11.49
C GLY A 74 -10.94 9.21 -11.23
N VAL A 75 -10.03 8.34 -10.80
CA VAL A 75 -10.34 6.95 -10.41
C VAL A 75 -10.75 6.89 -8.93
N ALA A 76 -10.04 7.58 -8.04
CA ALA A 76 -10.34 7.62 -6.62
C ALA A 76 -11.73 8.23 -6.35
N ASP A 77 -12.08 9.26 -7.12
CA ASP A 77 -13.29 10.05 -6.98
C ASP A 77 -14.35 9.68 -8.02
N TYR A 78 -14.25 8.48 -8.60
CA TYR A 78 -15.21 7.99 -9.62
C TYR A 78 -16.67 8.09 -9.18
N ALA A 79 -16.92 8.04 -7.86
CA ALA A 79 -18.24 8.25 -7.28
C ALA A 79 -18.90 9.59 -7.68
N ASN A 80 -18.09 10.59 -8.03
CA ASN A 80 -18.55 11.91 -8.46
C ASN A 80 -18.95 11.94 -9.94
N TYR A 81 -18.41 11.04 -10.77
CA TYR A 81 -18.61 10.98 -12.23
C TYR A 81 -19.59 9.89 -12.66
N GLU A 82 -20.42 9.45 -11.72
CA GLU A 82 -21.15 8.18 -11.70
C GLU A 82 -22.25 8.00 -12.79
N MET A 83 -22.14 8.56 -14.00
CA MET A 83 -23.13 8.43 -15.09
C MET A 83 -24.57 8.76 -14.64
N LYS A 84 -24.74 9.71 -13.71
CA LYS A 84 -25.96 9.90 -12.90
C LYS A 84 -27.26 10.05 -13.72
N ASP A 85 -27.16 10.62 -14.92
CA ASP A 85 -28.31 10.86 -15.80
C ASP A 85 -28.43 9.82 -16.93
N SER A 86 -27.77 8.66 -16.78
CA SER A 86 -27.84 7.61 -17.79
C SER A 86 -29.21 6.92 -17.78
N GLU A 87 -29.89 6.95 -18.91
CA GLU A 87 -31.14 6.19 -19.13
C GLU A 87 -30.90 4.67 -19.24
N ILE A 88 -29.64 4.25 -19.43
CA ILE A 88 -29.25 2.83 -19.60
C ILE A 88 -28.73 2.24 -18.28
N VAL A 89 -27.95 3.01 -17.53
CA VAL A 89 -27.35 2.57 -16.26
C VAL A 89 -28.18 3.11 -15.11
N THR A 90 -28.99 2.26 -14.52
CA THR A 90 -29.83 2.56 -13.36
C THR A 90 -29.07 2.44 -12.04
N ASP A 91 -29.62 3.03 -10.98
CA ASP A 91 -29.11 2.85 -9.60
C ASP A 91 -29.53 1.48 -9.03
N GLU A 92 -30.73 1.02 -9.35
CA GLU A 92 -31.25 -0.27 -8.89
C GLU A 92 -32.00 -0.96 -10.02
N ASP A 93 -31.67 -2.23 -10.24
CA ASP A 93 -32.38 -3.16 -11.11
C ASP A 93 -32.92 -4.32 -10.29
N ILE A 94 -34.23 -4.58 -10.41
CA ILE A 94 -34.88 -5.72 -9.76
C ILE A 94 -34.96 -6.86 -10.77
N TYR A 95 -34.41 -8.01 -10.42
CA TYR A 95 -34.49 -9.21 -11.25
C TYR A 95 -34.98 -10.42 -10.44
N VAL A 96 -35.59 -11.38 -11.12
CA VAL A 96 -36.00 -12.66 -10.53
C VAL A 96 -34.94 -13.69 -10.89
N GLY A 97 -34.28 -14.27 -9.89
CA GLY A 97 -33.30 -15.32 -10.12
C GLY A 97 -33.92 -16.59 -10.68
N LYS A 98 -33.09 -17.53 -11.15
CA LYS A 98 -33.54 -18.84 -11.64
C LYS A 98 -34.31 -19.66 -10.58
N ASP A 99 -34.11 -19.32 -9.31
CA ASP A 99 -34.80 -19.88 -8.15
C ASP A 99 -36.13 -19.17 -7.81
N GLY A 100 -36.57 -18.21 -8.63
CA GLY A 100 -37.79 -17.44 -8.40
C GLY A 100 -37.64 -16.31 -7.36
N ILE A 101 -36.45 -16.13 -6.78
CA ILE A 101 -36.22 -15.11 -5.73
C ILE A 101 -35.92 -13.76 -6.38
N LYS A 102 -36.69 -12.73 -6.01
CA LYS A 102 -36.43 -11.33 -6.38
C LYS A 102 -35.17 -10.82 -5.70
N ARG A 103 -34.29 -10.18 -6.47
CA ARG A 103 -33.02 -9.60 -6.01
C ARG A 103 -32.85 -8.19 -6.56
N ILE A 104 -32.15 -7.36 -5.81
CA ILE A 104 -31.74 -6.01 -6.23
C ILE A 104 -30.29 -6.10 -6.69
N TYR A 105 -30.02 -5.59 -7.89
CA TYR A 105 -28.69 -5.36 -8.44
C TYR A 105 -28.47 -3.86 -8.56
N ASN A 106 -27.23 -3.40 -8.35
CA ASN A 106 -26.88 -1.99 -8.51
C ASN A 106 -25.85 -1.88 -9.65
N PRO A 107 -26.31 -1.68 -10.90
CA PRO A 107 -25.43 -1.61 -12.07
C PRO A 107 -24.36 -0.53 -11.96
N ARG A 108 -24.74 0.66 -11.49
CA ARG A 108 -23.84 1.80 -11.35
C ARG A 108 -22.70 1.52 -10.37
N LEU A 109 -23.03 0.96 -9.20
CA LEU A 109 -22.05 0.53 -8.21
C LEU A 109 -21.16 -0.59 -8.73
N ALA A 110 -21.70 -1.52 -9.52
CA ALA A 110 -20.90 -2.57 -10.15
C ALA A 110 -19.87 -2.01 -11.14
N LEU A 111 -20.27 -1.06 -11.98
CA LEU A 111 -19.35 -0.37 -12.91
C LEU A 111 -18.29 0.44 -12.16
N GLN A 112 -18.69 1.17 -11.12
CA GLN A 112 -17.76 1.87 -10.24
C GLN A 112 -16.74 0.90 -9.63
N ASN A 113 -17.20 -0.23 -9.08
CA ASN A 113 -16.34 -1.25 -8.50
C ASN A 113 -15.38 -1.85 -9.55
N GLN A 114 -15.83 -2.00 -10.79
CA GLN A 114 -14.98 -2.44 -11.90
C GLN A 114 -13.87 -1.44 -12.21
N VAL A 115 -14.18 -0.15 -12.40
CA VAL A 115 -13.18 0.91 -12.63
C VAL A 115 -12.18 0.94 -11.48
N ASN A 116 -12.70 0.90 -10.27
CA ASN A 116 -11.93 0.87 -9.05
C ASN A 116 -10.98 -0.33 -8.98
N LEU A 117 -11.47 -1.55 -9.24
CA LEU A 117 -10.67 -2.76 -9.18
C LEU A 117 -9.59 -2.76 -10.27
N ARG A 118 -9.95 -2.42 -11.51
CA ARG A 118 -9.02 -2.46 -12.64
C ARG A 118 -7.97 -1.36 -12.56
N SER A 119 -8.38 -0.10 -12.39
CA SER A 119 -7.50 1.06 -12.55
C SER A 119 -6.80 1.46 -11.26
N ALA A 120 -7.49 1.39 -10.10
CA ALA A 120 -6.93 1.81 -8.81
C ALA A 120 -6.31 0.66 -8.00
N HIS A 121 -6.44 -0.59 -8.47
CA HIS A 121 -5.90 -1.75 -7.77
C HIS A 121 -5.04 -2.63 -8.66
N GLU A 122 -5.60 -3.30 -9.67
CA GLU A 122 -4.88 -4.31 -10.46
C GLU A 122 -3.76 -3.70 -11.31
N ALA A 123 -4.09 -2.71 -12.16
CA ALA A 123 -3.12 -2.09 -13.05
C ALA A 123 -1.98 -1.41 -12.26
N LEU A 124 -2.31 -0.66 -11.22
CA LEU A 124 -1.31 -0.02 -10.35
C LEU A 124 -0.44 -1.04 -9.60
N ASN A 125 -1.01 -2.13 -9.12
CA ASN A 125 -0.23 -3.19 -8.47
C ASN A 125 0.72 -3.87 -9.47
N MET A 126 0.27 -4.13 -10.70
CA MET A 126 1.15 -4.69 -11.74
C MET A 126 2.30 -3.73 -12.05
N GLU A 127 1.99 -2.45 -12.25
CA GLU A 127 2.99 -1.43 -12.58
C GLU A 127 4.03 -1.28 -11.46
N ILE A 128 3.59 -1.12 -10.21
CA ILE A 128 4.53 -0.97 -9.09
C ILE A 128 5.31 -2.26 -8.82
N GLN A 129 4.73 -3.44 -9.10
CA GLN A 129 5.45 -4.71 -9.04
C GLN A 129 6.55 -4.76 -10.10
N ILE A 130 6.26 -4.35 -11.34
CA ILE A 130 7.24 -4.27 -12.43
C ILE A 130 8.38 -3.31 -12.06
N LEU A 131 8.06 -2.11 -11.55
CA LEU A 131 9.06 -1.16 -11.08
C LEU A 131 9.96 -1.75 -9.99
N SER A 132 9.38 -2.49 -9.04
CA SER A 132 10.14 -3.13 -7.97
C SER A 132 11.05 -4.26 -8.46
N ILE A 133 10.67 -4.97 -9.53
CA ILE A 133 11.51 -5.98 -10.18
C ILE A 133 12.72 -5.31 -10.84
N TYR A 134 12.52 -4.20 -11.56
CA TYR A 134 13.64 -3.47 -12.16
C TYR A 134 14.61 -2.90 -11.12
N ALA A 135 14.07 -2.33 -10.04
CA ALA A 135 14.86 -1.86 -8.91
C ALA A 135 15.63 -3.01 -8.22
N GLY A 136 14.99 -4.16 -8.01
CA GLY A 136 15.62 -5.35 -7.47
C GLY A 136 16.74 -5.89 -8.36
N ALA A 137 16.50 -6.00 -9.67
CA ALA A 137 17.49 -6.44 -10.64
C ALA A 137 18.70 -5.51 -10.72
N PHE A 138 18.47 -4.19 -10.64
CA PHE A 138 19.55 -3.21 -10.52
C PHE A 138 20.43 -3.48 -9.30
N LEU A 139 19.83 -3.68 -8.11
CA LEU A 139 20.58 -3.97 -6.89
C LEU A 139 21.35 -5.29 -6.97
N GLU A 140 20.76 -6.32 -7.59
CA GLU A 140 21.41 -7.62 -7.79
C GLU A 140 22.59 -7.52 -8.77
N ASN A 141 22.46 -6.74 -9.86
CA ASN A 141 23.56 -6.46 -10.80
C ASN A 141 24.70 -5.69 -10.14
N GLU A 142 24.39 -4.84 -9.18
CA GLU A 142 25.37 -4.19 -8.30
C GLU A 142 25.94 -5.14 -7.22
N GLY A 143 25.56 -6.42 -7.24
CA GLY A 143 26.08 -7.47 -6.35
C GLY A 143 25.43 -7.53 -4.98
N TYR A 144 24.24 -6.94 -4.80
CA TYR A 144 23.52 -6.94 -3.53
C TYR A 144 22.24 -7.78 -3.62
N LYS A 145 22.23 -8.91 -2.90
CA LYS A 145 21.05 -9.77 -2.76
C LYS A 145 19.85 -8.95 -2.29
N SER A 146 18.74 -9.07 -3.02
CA SER A 146 17.53 -8.29 -2.79
C SER A 146 16.29 -9.17 -2.89
N LEU A 147 15.37 -9.04 -1.94
CA LEU A 147 14.07 -9.69 -1.96
C LEU A 147 13.00 -8.65 -2.27
N VAL A 148 12.35 -8.80 -3.41
CA VAL A 148 11.20 -8.00 -3.81
C VAL A 148 9.95 -8.63 -3.20
N MET A 149 9.27 -7.89 -2.33
CA MET A 149 8.01 -8.31 -1.75
C MET A 149 6.87 -8.17 -2.78
N PRO A 150 5.89 -9.08 -2.78
CA PRO A 150 4.72 -8.93 -3.64
C PRO A 150 3.87 -7.74 -3.16
N THR A 151 3.25 -7.03 -4.09
CA THR A 151 2.21 -6.05 -3.77
C THR A 151 1.05 -6.67 -3.00
N THR A 152 0.41 -5.87 -2.13
CA THR A 152 -0.75 -6.31 -1.36
C THR A 152 -1.85 -6.89 -2.27
N TYR A 153 -2.43 -8.00 -1.82
CA TYR A 153 -3.56 -8.77 -2.38
C TYR A 153 -4.33 -8.11 -3.54
N GLY A 154 -4.34 -8.74 -4.72
CA GLY A 154 -5.23 -8.42 -5.83
C GLY A 154 -5.68 -9.68 -6.57
N THR A 155 -6.77 -9.61 -7.33
CA THR A 155 -7.34 -10.74 -8.09
C THR A 155 -6.37 -11.35 -9.10
N THR A 156 -5.46 -10.55 -9.67
CA THR A 156 -4.41 -11.03 -10.59
C THR A 156 -3.26 -11.75 -9.88
N PHE A 157 -3.01 -11.43 -8.60
CA PHE A 157 -2.00 -12.09 -7.75
C PHE A 157 -2.67 -13.01 -6.72
N SER A 158 -3.79 -13.63 -7.09
CA SER A 158 -4.53 -14.51 -6.19
C SER A 158 -3.60 -15.61 -5.71
N TRP A 159 -3.32 -15.59 -4.41
CA TRP A 159 -2.66 -16.69 -3.73
C TRP A 159 -3.35 -18.01 -4.09
N GLN A 160 -2.59 -19.09 -4.23
CA GLN A 160 -3.12 -20.45 -4.46
C GLN A 160 -4.19 -20.87 -3.42
N MET A 161 -4.31 -20.15 -2.30
CA MET A 161 -5.37 -20.32 -1.30
C MET A 161 -6.78 -19.91 -1.75
N ASN A 162 -6.95 -19.36 -2.98
CA ASN A 162 -8.27 -19.05 -3.56
C ASN A 162 -8.75 -20.09 -4.59
N VAL A 163 -7.95 -21.12 -4.88
CA VAL A 163 -8.31 -22.14 -5.89
C VAL A 163 -9.14 -23.27 -5.28
N ASP A 164 -9.12 -23.41 -3.94
CA ASP A 164 -9.90 -24.41 -3.22
C ASP A 164 -10.46 -23.87 -1.90
N LYS A 165 -11.79 -23.83 -1.79
CA LYS A 165 -12.49 -23.39 -0.57
C LYS A 165 -12.38 -24.42 0.57
N ASP A 166 -11.95 -25.65 0.25
CA ASP A 166 -11.80 -26.77 1.17
C ASP A 166 -10.40 -26.85 1.78
N TYR A 167 -9.46 -26.00 1.34
CA TYR A 167 -8.19 -25.84 2.03
C TYR A 167 -8.46 -25.23 3.42
N PRO A 168 -7.87 -25.77 4.52
CA PRO A 168 -8.01 -25.15 5.84
C PRO A 168 -7.49 -23.72 5.75
N ARG A 169 -8.40 -22.73 5.78
CA ARG A 169 -8.10 -21.29 5.67
C ARG A 169 -7.33 -20.79 6.89
N ASN A 170 -6.08 -21.24 7.06
CA ASN A 170 -5.33 -21.06 8.30
C ASN A 170 -4.11 -20.15 8.18
N VAL A 171 -4.10 -19.25 7.20
CA VAL A 171 -3.39 -17.98 7.35
C VAL A 171 -4.35 -16.86 6.93
N LYS A 172 -5.09 -16.32 7.89
CA LYS A 172 -6.14 -15.31 7.70
C LYS A 172 -5.62 -14.04 6.99
N GLY A 173 -5.55 -14.00 5.66
CA GLY A 173 -5.30 -12.76 4.90
C GLY A 173 -4.09 -11.93 5.38
N ILE A 174 -3.08 -12.57 5.98
CA ILE A 174 -1.93 -11.88 6.55
C ILE A 174 -0.98 -11.58 5.41
N GLY A 175 -0.75 -10.30 5.12
CA GLY A 175 0.34 -9.88 4.25
C GLY A 175 1.68 -10.27 4.89
N GLN A 176 2.60 -10.84 4.10
CA GLN A 176 3.89 -11.32 4.60
C GLN A 176 4.68 -10.22 5.34
N PHE A 177 4.57 -8.97 4.85
CA PHE A 177 5.29 -7.82 5.37
C PHE A 177 4.44 -6.56 5.27
N SER A 178 4.55 -5.65 6.23
CA SER A 178 3.73 -4.43 6.26
C SER A 178 4.38 -3.30 5.48
N HIS A 179 3.97 -3.11 4.22
CA HIS A 179 4.43 -1.98 3.40
C HIS A 179 4.15 -0.61 4.03
N ARG A 180 3.04 -0.47 4.78
CA ARG A 180 2.67 0.79 5.46
C ARG A 180 3.68 1.14 6.56
N HIS A 181 4.04 0.19 7.42
CA HIS A 181 5.04 0.44 8.46
C HIS A 181 6.42 0.71 7.85
N ALA A 182 6.79 -0.01 6.80
CA ALA A 182 8.04 0.27 6.09
C ALA A 182 8.04 1.67 5.44
N ALA A 183 6.89 2.15 4.93
CA ALA A 183 6.79 3.48 4.36
C ALA A 183 6.96 4.59 5.42
N VAL A 184 6.43 4.39 6.64
CA VAL A 184 6.75 5.26 7.79
C VAL A 184 8.24 5.22 8.10
N ALA A 185 8.83 4.02 8.19
CA ALA A 185 10.27 3.85 8.43
C ALA A 185 11.13 4.48 7.33
N ALA A 186 10.60 4.63 6.12
CA ALA A 186 11.26 5.24 4.96
C ALA A 186 10.95 6.74 4.81
N GLY A 187 10.22 7.35 5.75
CA GLY A 187 9.91 8.77 5.76
C GLY A 187 8.84 9.22 4.77
N LEU A 188 8.16 8.29 4.08
CA LEU A 188 7.21 8.61 3.00
C LEU A 188 5.88 9.21 3.48
N GLY A 189 5.54 9.04 4.76
CA GLY A 189 4.28 9.52 5.30
C GLY A 189 3.99 9.03 6.71
N SER A 190 2.76 9.23 7.16
CA SER A 190 2.27 8.85 8.48
C SER A 190 0.98 8.03 8.38
N PHE A 191 0.60 7.32 9.44
CA PHE A 191 -0.71 6.69 9.49
C PHE A 191 -1.83 7.73 9.60
N GLY A 192 -2.94 7.45 8.94
CA GLY A 192 -4.21 8.15 9.12
C GLY A 192 -5.16 7.39 10.03
N LEU A 193 -6.22 8.07 10.48
CA LEU A 193 -7.28 7.44 11.27
C LEU A 193 -7.94 6.27 10.52
N ASN A 194 -7.97 6.31 9.19
CA ASN A 194 -8.46 5.25 8.32
C ASN A 194 -7.54 4.01 8.24
N ASN A 195 -6.52 3.91 9.09
CA ASN A 195 -5.53 2.84 9.10
C ASN A 195 -4.58 2.83 7.89
N LEU A 196 -4.76 3.71 6.89
CA LEU A 196 -3.91 3.80 5.70
C LEU A 196 -2.69 4.68 5.93
N LEU A 197 -1.66 4.53 5.10
CA LEU A 197 -0.56 5.47 5.06
C LEU A 197 -0.99 6.69 4.24
N LEU A 198 -0.80 7.88 4.80
CA LEU A 198 -1.01 9.16 4.13
C LEU A 198 0.34 9.73 3.74
N THR A 199 0.55 9.96 2.44
CA THR A 199 1.68 10.74 1.94
C THR A 199 1.28 12.21 1.83
N PRO A 200 2.22 13.17 1.91
CA PRO A 200 1.87 14.60 1.85
C PRO A 200 1.11 14.99 0.57
N ASN A 201 1.54 14.47 -0.58
CA ASN A 201 1.00 14.91 -1.88
C ASN A 201 -0.25 14.14 -2.31
N TRP A 202 -0.44 12.90 -1.85
CA TRP A 202 -1.51 12.01 -2.36
C TRP A 202 -2.40 11.44 -1.24
N GLY A 203 -2.11 11.76 0.03
CA GLY A 203 -2.84 11.23 1.18
C GLY A 203 -2.95 9.70 1.13
N PRO A 204 -4.15 9.11 1.31
CA PRO A 204 -4.33 7.66 1.29
C PRO A 204 -4.40 7.07 -0.14
N ARG A 205 -4.38 7.91 -1.20
CA ARG A 205 -4.48 7.49 -2.60
C ARG A 205 -3.15 6.96 -3.13
N ASN A 206 -2.56 5.98 -2.43
CA ASN A 206 -1.30 5.37 -2.84
C ASN A 206 -1.37 3.84 -2.73
N ARG A 207 -0.59 3.17 -3.58
CA ARG A 207 -0.25 1.74 -3.48
C ARG A 207 1.25 1.63 -3.22
N PHE A 208 1.65 0.61 -2.47
CA PHE A 208 3.06 0.42 -2.07
C PHE A 208 3.53 -1.00 -2.33
N THR A 209 4.84 -1.13 -2.54
CA THR A 209 5.58 -2.38 -2.43
C THR A 209 6.93 -2.12 -1.76
N THR A 210 7.67 -3.18 -1.46
CA THR A 210 8.92 -3.09 -0.70
C THR A 210 9.99 -4.05 -1.23
N ILE A 211 11.24 -3.60 -1.17
CA ILE A 211 12.42 -4.42 -1.43
C ILE A 211 13.27 -4.45 -0.15
N ILE A 212 13.56 -5.65 0.33
CA ILE A 212 14.49 -5.87 1.45
C ILE A 212 15.85 -6.21 0.84
N THR A 213 16.92 -5.50 1.21
CA THR A 213 18.21 -5.64 0.52
C THR A 213 19.42 -5.57 1.45
N ARG A 214 20.50 -6.23 1.03
CA ARG A 214 21.84 -6.07 1.59
C ARG A 214 22.54 -4.80 1.12
N ALA A 215 21.99 -4.09 0.15
CA ALA A 215 22.61 -2.89 -0.38
C ALA A 215 22.82 -1.83 0.73
N PRO A 216 23.99 -1.17 0.77
CA PRO A 216 24.35 -0.20 1.82
C PRO A 216 23.71 1.17 1.55
N LEU A 217 22.40 1.21 1.33
CA LEU A 217 21.71 2.44 0.93
C LEU A 217 21.72 3.52 2.02
N ILE A 218 21.52 4.77 1.60
CA ILE A 218 21.33 5.92 2.49
C ILE A 218 19.86 6.04 2.82
N ALA A 219 19.53 5.99 4.12
CA ALA A 219 18.17 6.13 4.58
C ALA A 219 17.70 7.58 4.46
N ASP A 220 16.45 7.75 4.05
CA ASP A 220 15.78 9.06 4.03
C ASP A 220 15.44 9.53 5.43
N GLU A 221 15.30 10.84 5.61
CA GLU A 221 14.88 11.40 6.90
C GLU A 221 13.47 10.96 7.27
N LEU A 222 13.21 10.80 8.56
CA LEU A 222 11.87 10.50 9.04
C LEU A 222 11.02 11.76 9.02
N THR A 223 9.78 11.61 8.54
CA THR A 223 8.78 12.66 8.64
C THR A 223 8.16 12.63 10.05
N ASN A 224 8.45 13.64 10.87
CA ASN A 224 7.85 13.78 12.21
C ASN A 224 6.49 14.49 12.21
N ILE A 225 6.02 14.94 11.04
CA ILE A 225 4.75 15.64 10.89
C ILE A 225 3.70 14.67 10.37
N SER A 226 2.64 14.47 11.14
CA SER A 226 1.49 13.68 10.67
C SER A 226 0.84 14.38 9.48
N SER A 227 0.65 13.64 8.38
CA SER A 227 -0.18 14.10 7.25
C SER A 227 -1.67 14.05 7.58
N CYS A 228 -2.08 13.28 8.58
CA CYS A 228 -3.48 13.21 9.01
C CYS A 228 -3.90 14.49 9.76
N LEU A 229 -5.07 15.04 9.41
CA LEU A 229 -5.67 16.24 10.04
C LEU A 229 -6.30 15.96 11.43
N GLY A 230 -6.16 14.74 11.94
CA GLY A 230 -6.61 14.36 13.28
C GLY A 230 -8.10 14.13 13.44
N GLU A 231 -8.52 13.93 14.69
CA GLU A 231 -9.85 13.50 15.11
C GLU A 231 -10.94 14.54 14.79
N LYS A 232 -10.59 15.83 14.76
CA LYS A 232 -11.49 16.91 14.34
C LYS A 232 -11.90 16.81 12.86
N CYS A 233 -11.12 16.12 12.04
CA CYS A 233 -11.46 15.89 10.64
C CYS A 233 -12.39 14.70 10.48
N SER A 234 -11.99 13.50 10.95
CA SER A 234 -12.77 12.24 11.03
C SER A 234 -13.59 11.78 9.81
N LYS A 235 -13.53 12.46 8.65
CA LYS A 235 -14.31 12.15 7.44
C LYS A 235 -14.22 10.69 6.99
N CYS A 236 -13.05 10.08 7.15
CA CYS A 236 -12.84 8.67 6.78
C CYS A 236 -13.55 7.67 7.71
N ILE A 237 -13.76 8.05 8.98
CA ILE A 237 -14.56 7.30 9.95
C ILE A 237 -16.04 7.50 9.64
N ASP A 238 -16.46 8.76 9.48
CA ASP A 238 -17.87 9.13 9.27
C ASP A 238 -18.45 8.56 7.97
N SER A 239 -17.63 8.48 6.93
CA SER A 239 -18.03 7.94 5.62
C SER A 239 -18.02 6.41 5.55
N CYS A 240 -17.61 5.70 6.60
CA CYS A 240 -17.52 4.26 6.60
C CYS A 240 -18.90 3.59 6.70
N CYS A 241 -19.44 3.12 5.58
CA CYS A 241 -20.73 2.41 5.54
C CYS A 241 -20.76 1.13 6.41
N ALA A 242 -19.59 0.53 6.65
CA ALA A 242 -19.42 -0.67 7.46
C ALA A 242 -19.40 -0.42 8.97
N LYS A 243 -19.23 0.84 9.39
CA LYS A 243 -18.92 1.20 10.79
C LYS A 243 -17.76 0.35 11.34
N ALA A 244 -16.70 0.22 10.53
CA ALA A 244 -15.55 -0.62 10.82
C ALA A 244 -14.52 0.04 11.74
N PHE A 245 -14.61 1.36 11.95
CA PHE A 245 -13.69 2.09 12.81
C PHE A 245 -14.22 2.20 14.25
N GLY A 246 -13.33 2.02 15.22
CA GLY A 246 -13.58 2.23 16.65
C GLY A 246 -12.72 3.34 17.23
N ASP A 247 -12.37 3.24 18.52
CA ASP A 247 -11.59 4.28 19.21
C ASP A 247 -10.24 4.56 18.54
N VAL A 248 -9.82 5.82 18.59
CA VAL A 248 -8.48 6.23 18.18
C VAL A 248 -7.47 5.86 19.28
N PHE A 249 -6.34 5.31 18.87
CA PHE A 249 -5.23 4.99 19.77
C PHE A 249 -3.90 5.50 19.20
N GLU A 250 -2.97 5.75 20.12
CA GLU A 250 -1.59 6.12 19.79
C GLU A 250 -0.70 4.89 19.84
N PHE A 251 0.30 4.87 18.96
CA PHE A 251 1.32 3.84 18.93
C PHE A 251 2.62 4.42 18.37
N GLU A 252 3.71 3.68 18.46
CA GLU A 252 4.99 4.08 17.90
C GLU A 252 5.36 3.15 16.74
N ALA A 253 5.82 3.74 15.63
CA ALA A 253 6.42 3.01 14.52
C ALA A 253 7.74 3.67 14.16
N SER A 254 8.84 2.90 14.22
CA SER A 254 10.19 3.36 13.87
C SER A 254 10.63 4.63 14.62
N GLY A 255 10.29 4.73 15.92
CA GLY A 255 10.62 5.89 16.75
C GLY A 255 9.72 7.11 16.57
N VAL A 256 8.68 7.01 15.71
CA VAL A 256 7.74 8.10 15.45
C VAL A 256 6.38 7.77 16.06
N LYS A 257 5.83 8.68 16.86
CA LYS A 257 4.46 8.56 17.39
C LYS A 257 3.45 8.71 16.27
N GLN A 258 2.48 7.80 16.23
CA GLN A 258 1.44 7.70 15.21
C GLN A 258 0.07 7.58 15.89
N LYS A 259 -0.99 7.91 15.14
CA LYS A 259 -2.38 7.67 15.56
C LYS A 259 -3.15 6.94 14.47
N MET A 260 -4.03 6.04 14.87
CA MET A 260 -5.02 5.44 13.97
C MET A 260 -6.28 5.03 14.75
N ALA A 261 -7.40 4.81 14.06
CA ALA A 261 -8.57 4.19 14.68
C ALA A 261 -8.41 2.67 14.73
N LYS A 262 -8.95 2.05 15.79
CA LYS A 262 -9.21 0.60 15.83
C LYS A 262 -10.01 0.22 14.59
N PHE A 263 -9.68 -0.92 13.98
CA PHE A 263 -10.26 -1.30 12.70
C PHE A 263 -10.75 -2.75 12.70
N ASP A 264 -12.02 -2.93 12.37
CA ASP A 264 -12.66 -4.23 12.21
C ASP A 264 -12.59 -4.67 10.75
N HIS A 265 -11.61 -5.54 10.46
CA HIS A 265 -11.37 -6.06 9.11
C HIS A 265 -12.57 -6.84 8.57
N LEU A 266 -13.29 -7.57 9.41
CA LEU A 266 -14.42 -8.41 8.97
C LEU A 266 -15.61 -7.55 8.55
N LYS A 267 -15.90 -6.48 9.30
CA LYS A 267 -16.91 -5.49 8.89
C LYS A 267 -16.54 -4.81 7.60
N CYS A 268 -15.27 -4.38 7.46
CA CYS A 268 -14.83 -3.73 6.23
C CYS A 268 -14.93 -4.66 5.01
N GLU A 269 -14.48 -5.90 5.13
CA GLU A 269 -14.55 -6.90 4.07
C GLU A 269 -16.00 -7.22 3.70
N GLY A 270 -16.88 -7.41 4.70
CA GLY A 270 -18.30 -7.69 4.48
C GLY A 270 -19.06 -6.57 3.75
N ALA A 271 -18.56 -5.33 3.79
CA ALA A 271 -19.14 -4.18 3.10
C ALA A 271 -18.34 -3.75 1.86
N TYR A 272 -17.31 -4.49 1.46
CA TYR A 272 -16.35 -4.04 0.43
C TYR A 272 -17.03 -3.68 -0.90
N GLY A 273 -18.05 -4.45 -1.30
CA GLY A 273 -18.81 -4.19 -2.53
C GLY A 273 -19.70 -2.93 -2.48
N LEU A 274 -19.99 -2.39 -1.29
CA LEU A 274 -20.87 -1.23 -1.07
C LEU A 274 -20.11 0.04 -0.67
N CYS A 275 -18.84 -0.08 -0.30
CA CYS A 275 -18.08 0.96 0.38
C CYS A 275 -17.71 2.17 -0.51
N LYS A 276 -17.72 2.02 -1.84
CA LYS A 276 -17.27 3.05 -2.80
C LYS A 276 -15.87 3.64 -2.46
N ARG A 277 -15.07 2.90 -1.66
CA ARG A 277 -13.77 3.31 -1.11
C ARG A 277 -13.81 4.64 -0.34
N ALA A 278 -14.91 4.89 0.36
CA ALA A 278 -15.19 6.15 1.02
C ALA A 278 -14.08 6.64 1.96
N CYS A 279 -13.39 5.74 2.67
CA CYS A 279 -12.29 6.14 3.58
C CYS A 279 -11.03 6.66 2.86
N ILE A 280 -10.89 6.41 1.55
CA ILE A 280 -9.86 6.98 0.68
C ILE A 280 -10.37 8.27 0.06
N SER A 281 -11.52 8.22 -0.64
CA SER A 281 -12.05 9.35 -1.42
C SER A 281 -12.49 10.52 -0.54
N SER A 282 -13.02 10.27 0.67
CA SER A 282 -13.40 11.34 1.61
C SER A 282 -12.21 12.05 2.27
N CYS A 283 -11.00 11.51 2.16
CA CYS A 283 -9.83 12.08 2.82
C CYS A 283 -9.38 13.36 2.10
N PRO A 284 -9.33 14.52 2.78
CA PRO A 284 -8.97 15.80 2.16
C PRO A 284 -7.46 15.98 1.95
N VAL A 285 -6.64 15.05 2.43
CA VAL A 285 -5.18 15.14 2.34
C VAL A 285 -4.75 14.65 0.95
N GLY A 286 -4.05 15.48 0.18
CA GLY A 286 -3.61 15.11 -1.17
C GLY A 286 -4.77 14.83 -2.12
N SER A 287 -5.88 15.54 -1.97
CA SER A 287 -6.94 15.68 -3.00
C SER A 287 -6.76 17.03 -3.67
N PHE A 288 -6.77 17.07 -5.00
CA PHE A 288 -6.66 18.28 -5.80
C PHE A 288 -8.00 18.70 -6.40
#